data_AF-A0A4Z2CIB5-F1
#
_entry.id   AF-A0A4Z2CIB5-F1
#
_cell.length_a   1.000
_cell.length_b   1.000
_cell.length_c   1.000
_cell.angle_alpha   90.00
_cell.angle_beta   90.00
_cell.angle_gamma   90.00
#
_symmetry.space_group_name_H-M   'P 1'
#
loop_
_entity.id
_entity.type
_entity.pdbx_description
1 polymer ?
#
loop_
_entity_poly.entity_id
_entity_poly.type
_entity_poly.pdbx_seq_one_letter_code
_entity_poly.pdbx_strand_id
1 'polypeptide(L)'
;MPWCLQATEVSGQARHSSQGLLLGQGSIACPLVTHHYTHPSQTLIHHVQGPVHRSCPTSMPPPRKLPQRPWAASIPTILTHNALHVLLLPSPTPCLVPGLAGSYLCSPLERFLGSVIMRRHLQRIIQQEANLSIVNSNEPGVIMFKTDMLKCRVALNPKNYQTLQLKVTPENTGPWSQEELQVLEKFFETRVAGPPFKYNTLNAFTKLLGAPTNILRDCVRIMKLELFPDQAGQLKWNVQFCLTIPPSAPPIAPPGTIAVVLKSKMLFFLQLTQRLPVPQDPVSIIVPIVYDMATGLTQQADIPRQHSSSGAAALMVSNILKRFNELHPARQGECTIFASVHELMANLTLPPCTRQ
;
A
#
# COMPACT_ATOMS: atom_id res chain seq x y z
N MET A 1 33.42 14.93 10.64
CA MET A 1 32.33 15.87 10.29
C MET A 1 31.02 15.09 10.21
N PRO A 2 30.18 15.07 11.27
CA PRO A 2 28.87 14.44 11.21
C PRO A 2 27.85 15.41 10.57
N TRP A 3 27.07 14.92 9.62
CA TRP A 3 25.95 15.66 9.06
C TRP A 3 24.79 15.64 10.06
N CYS A 4 24.38 16.82 10.53
CA CYS A 4 23.24 17.00 11.42
C CYS A 4 22.09 17.61 10.62
N LEU A 5 20.98 16.86 10.48
CA LEU A 5 19.71 17.40 9.97
C LEU A 5 18.89 17.84 11.19
N GLN A 6 18.89 19.14 11.49
CA GLN A 6 17.95 19.74 12.42
C GLN A 6 16.66 20.10 11.67
N ALA A 7 15.54 19.53 12.09
CA ALA A 7 14.22 20.03 11.75
C ALA A 7 13.83 21.06 12.82
N THR A 8 13.66 22.32 12.42
CA THR A 8 13.22 23.40 13.31
C THR A 8 11.70 23.36 13.41
N GLU A 9 11.17 23.10 14.60
CA GLU A 9 9.76 23.26 14.93
C GLU A 9 9.52 24.73 15.33
N VAL A 10 8.73 25.47 14.54
CA VAL A 10 8.28 26.82 14.89
C VAL A 10 6.87 26.70 15.49
N SER A 11 6.77 26.88 16.80
CA SER A 11 5.50 27.08 17.50
C SER A 11 5.08 28.55 17.41
N GLY A 12 3.86 28.81 16.95
CA GLY A 12 3.28 30.15 17.01
C GLY A 12 1.80 30.13 16.69
N GLN A 13 0.97 30.25 17.72
CA GLN A 13 -0.48 30.31 17.65
C GLN A 13 -0.93 31.73 18.00
N ALA A 14 -1.62 32.44 17.09
CA ALA A 14 -2.88 33.18 17.35
C ALA A 14 -3.22 34.31 16.34
N ARG A 15 -4.44 34.18 15.79
CA ARG A 15 -5.50 35.18 15.50
C ARG A 15 -5.53 36.03 14.21
N HIS A 16 -6.65 35.78 13.48
CA HIS A 16 -7.45 36.56 12.53
C HIS A 16 -7.09 38.01 12.17
N SER A 17 -7.03 38.31 10.87
CA SER A 17 -8.03 39.11 10.12
C SER A 17 -7.69 39.20 8.62
N SER A 18 -8.73 39.44 7.82
CA SER A 18 -8.85 39.29 6.35
C SER A 18 -8.11 40.32 5.47
N GLN A 19 -8.01 39.94 4.18
CA GLN A 19 -7.87 40.73 2.92
C GLN A 19 -6.51 40.76 2.21
N GLY A 20 -6.53 40.38 0.92
CA GLY A 20 -5.91 41.14 -0.17
C GLY A 20 -4.55 40.70 -0.75
N LEU A 21 -4.61 39.98 -1.88
CA LEU A 21 -3.74 40.05 -3.09
C LEU A 21 -2.25 40.44 -2.99
N LEU A 22 -1.33 39.57 -3.47
CA LEU A 22 -0.59 39.67 -4.77
C LEU A 22 0.69 38.82 -4.80
N LEU A 23 1.00 38.33 -6.01
CA LEU A 23 2.15 37.54 -6.43
C LEU A 23 3.49 38.28 -6.28
N GLY A 24 4.56 37.53 -5.97
CA GLY A 24 5.93 38.01 -6.11
C GLY A 24 6.97 36.91 -5.82
N GLN A 25 7.65 36.45 -6.87
CA GLN A 25 8.86 35.60 -6.80
C GLN A 25 10.03 36.39 -6.22
N GLY A 26 10.90 35.73 -5.43
CA GLY A 26 12.16 36.30 -4.97
C GLY A 26 13.10 35.27 -4.37
N SER A 27 14.14 34.90 -5.13
CA SER A 27 15.32 34.16 -4.67
C SER A 27 16.11 34.96 -3.63
N ILE A 28 16.62 34.28 -2.60
CA ILE A 28 17.57 34.87 -1.65
C ILE A 28 18.83 33.99 -1.61
N ALA A 29 19.95 34.60 -2.01
CA ALA A 29 21.31 34.07 -1.95
C ALA A 29 21.93 34.31 -0.56
N CYS A 30 22.73 33.35 -0.09
CA CYS A 30 23.48 33.41 1.16
C CYS A 30 24.74 34.29 1.02
N PRO A 31 25.08 35.15 1.99
CA PRO A 31 26.37 35.84 2.02
C PRO A 31 27.48 35.00 2.67
N LEU A 32 28.67 35.11 2.08
CA LEU A 32 29.95 34.54 2.49
C LEU A 32 30.50 35.33 3.70
N VAL A 33 30.96 34.64 4.75
CA VAL A 33 31.71 35.27 5.86
C VAL A 33 33.12 34.67 5.93
N THR A 34 34.10 35.54 5.75
CA THR A 34 35.54 35.33 5.83
C THR A 34 35.98 35.40 7.29
N HIS A 35 36.80 34.44 7.78
CA HIS A 35 37.47 34.58 9.08
C HIS A 35 38.98 34.30 8.98
N HIS A 36 39.72 35.24 9.56
CA HIS A 36 41.18 35.33 9.61
C HIS A 36 41.84 34.26 10.47
N TYR A 37 43.00 33.79 9.99
CA TYR A 37 44.01 33.00 10.69
C TYR A 37 44.63 33.76 11.87
N THR A 38 44.84 33.07 13.00
CA THR A 38 45.96 33.32 13.92
C THR A 38 46.37 32.01 14.60
N HIS A 39 47.67 31.70 14.54
CA HIS A 39 48.34 30.60 15.24
C HIS A 39 49.14 31.20 16.42
N PRO A 40 49.43 30.41 17.47
CA PRO A 40 50.85 30.23 17.78
C PRO A 40 51.20 28.78 18.16
N SER A 41 52.49 28.50 18.06
CA SER A 41 53.18 27.22 18.23
C SER A 41 53.58 26.97 19.69
N GLN A 42 53.65 25.71 20.13
CA GLN A 42 54.91 25.07 20.61
C GLN A 42 54.71 23.61 21.08
N THR A 43 55.80 22.88 20.87
CA THR A 43 56.13 21.44 20.95
C THR A 43 56.15 20.79 22.34
N LEU A 44 55.84 19.47 22.41
CA LEU A 44 56.67 18.49 23.14
C LEU A 44 56.47 17.07 22.57
N ILE A 45 57.58 16.39 22.25
CA ILE A 45 57.68 15.02 21.74
C ILE A 45 58.05 14.09 22.91
N HIS A 46 57.51 12.87 22.98
CA HIS A 46 58.29 11.64 23.24
C HIS A 46 57.47 10.34 23.15
N HIS A 47 58.12 9.36 22.51
CA HIS A 47 58.06 7.89 22.70
C HIS A 47 57.17 6.99 21.80
N VAL A 48 57.84 5.96 21.28
CA VAL A 48 57.44 4.95 20.27
C VAL A 48 57.20 3.61 20.98
N GLN A 49 56.21 2.82 20.56
CA GLN A 49 56.30 1.36 20.23
C GLN A 49 54.94 0.64 20.15
N GLY A 50 54.77 -0.20 19.11
CA GLY A 50 53.94 -1.42 19.13
C GLY A 50 52.75 -1.47 18.15
N PRO A 51 52.73 -2.39 17.16
CA PRO A 51 51.56 -2.63 16.31
C PRO A 51 50.60 -3.59 17.03
N VAL A 52 49.42 -3.10 17.41
CA VAL A 52 48.33 -3.95 17.92
C VAL A 52 47.46 -4.39 16.75
N HIS A 53 47.50 -5.69 16.45
CA HIS A 53 46.53 -6.37 15.60
C HIS A 53 45.10 -6.02 16.07
N ARG A 54 44.36 -5.24 15.28
CA ARG A 54 42.93 -5.01 15.50
C ARG A 54 42.16 -6.24 15.06
N SER A 55 41.82 -7.11 16.01
CA SER A 55 40.66 -7.99 15.86
C SER A 55 39.40 -7.11 15.86
N CYS A 56 38.60 -7.20 14.80
CA CYS A 56 37.28 -6.58 14.75
C CYS A 56 36.37 -7.25 15.79
N PRO A 57 35.83 -6.53 16.80
CA PRO A 57 34.79 -7.09 17.63
C PRO A 57 33.46 -6.99 16.86
N THR A 58 32.96 -8.13 16.40
CA THR A 58 31.61 -8.31 15.83
C THR A 58 30.54 -8.29 16.93
N SER A 59 30.59 -7.28 17.81
CA SER A 59 29.63 -7.08 18.88
C SER A 59 28.75 -5.89 18.51
N MET A 60 27.56 -6.15 17.97
CA MET A 60 26.53 -5.12 17.89
C MET A 60 26.29 -4.58 19.32
N PRO A 61 26.31 -3.25 19.55
CA PRO A 61 26.02 -2.72 20.87
C PRO A 61 24.59 -3.10 21.29
N PRO A 62 24.36 -3.39 22.59
CA PRO A 62 23.03 -3.74 23.08
C PRO A 62 22.00 -2.65 22.74
N PRO A 63 20.72 -3.03 22.53
CA PRO A 63 19.68 -2.08 22.16
C PRO A 63 19.61 -0.94 23.18
N ARG A 64 19.76 0.29 22.69
CA ARG A 64 19.80 1.49 23.54
C ARG A 64 18.43 1.67 24.20
N LYS A 65 18.40 1.61 25.53
CA LYS A 65 17.24 2.07 26.32
C LYS A 65 17.23 3.59 26.29
N LEU A 66 16.33 4.18 25.51
CA LEU A 66 16.12 5.62 25.52
C LEU A 66 15.42 6.03 26.83
N PRO A 67 15.78 7.17 27.44
CA PRO A 67 15.04 7.69 28.58
C PRO A 67 13.58 7.96 28.19
N GLN A 68 12.64 7.77 29.12
CA GLN A 68 11.20 8.04 28.92
C GLN A 68 10.91 9.55 28.97
N ARG A 69 11.57 10.32 28.10
CA ARG A 69 11.40 11.78 27.98
C ARG A 69 10.93 12.12 26.57
N PRO A 70 10.06 13.12 26.38
CA PRO A 70 9.50 13.45 25.06
C PRO A 70 10.57 13.82 24.01
N TRP A 71 11.71 14.36 24.44
CA TRP A 71 12.85 14.66 23.57
C TRP A 71 13.82 13.48 23.37
N ALA A 72 13.62 12.33 24.02
CA ALA A 72 14.54 11.20 23.87
C ALA A 72 14.60 10.67 22.43
N ALA A 73 13.57 10.94 21.62
CA ALA A 73 13.55 10.67 20.18
C ALA A 73 14.45 11.62 19.35
N SER A 74 14.87 12.76 19.90
CA SER A 74 15.79 13.70 19.23
C SER A 74 17.27 13.39 19.49
N ILE A 75 17.57 12.34 20.26
CA ILE A 75 18.95 11.87 20.44
C ILE A 75 19.37 11.11 19.19
N PRO A 76 20.36 11.60 18.41
CA PRO A 76 20.77 10.93 17.20
C PRO A 76 21.34 9.54 17.51
N THR A 77 20.90 8.54 16.75
CA THR A 77 21.51 7.21 16.82
C THR A 77 22.75 7.20 15.95
N ILE A 78 23.93 7.14 16.57
CA ILE A 78 25.18 6.90 15.85
C ILE A 78 25.15 5.49 15.27
N LEU A 79 25.30 5.39 13.95
CA LEU A 79 25.40 4.15 13.20
C LEU A 79 26.81 4.01 12.64
N THR A 80 27.34 2.79 12.60
CA THR A 80 28.54 2.50 11.82
C THR A 80 28.21 2.57 10.32
N HIS A 81 29.22 2.81 9.49
CA HIS A 81 29.04 2.76 8.03
C HIS A 81 28.44 1.43 7.56
N ASN A 82 28.88 0.31 8.14
CA ASN A 82 28.34 -1.01 7.82
C ASN A 82 26.87 -1.17 8.22
N ALA A 83 26.48 -0.69 9.41
CA ALA A 83 25.08 -0.76 9.85
C ALA A 83 24.16 0.06 8.94
N LEU A 84 24.61 1.25 8.53
CA LEU A 84 23.87 2.07 7.55
C LEU A 84 23.79 1.38 6.19
N HIS A 85 24.90 0.80 5.70
CA HIS A 85 24.93 0.05 4.45
C HIS A 85 23.91 -1.11 4.44
N VAL A 86 23.88 -1.91 5.51
CA VAL A 86 22.91 -3.01 5.67
C VAL A 86 21.46 -2.52 5.69
N LEU A 87 21.19 -1.37 6.32
CA LEU A 87 19.84 -0.78 6.35
C LEU A 87 19.36 -0.29 4.98
N LEU A 88 20.28 0.09 4.10
CA LEU A 88 20.01 0.60 2.76
C LEU A 88 20.07 -0.46 1.66
N LEU A 89 20.61 -1.65 1.95
CA LEU A 89 20.75 -2.72 0.96
C LEU A 89 19.36 -3.30 0.62
N PRO A 90 18.95 -3.34 -0.67
CA PRO A 90 17.71 -3.97 -1.07
C PRO A 90 17.69 -5.44 -0.65
N SER A 91 16.61 -5.87 -0.01
CA SER A 91 16.45 -7.25 0.44
C SER A 91 15.02 -7.73 0.23
N PRO A 92 14.79 -9.04 0.13
CA PRO A 92 13.44 -9.59 0.21
C PRO A 92 12.75 -9.15 1.50
N THR A 93 11.44 -8.98 1.46
CA THR A 93 10.67 -8.70 2.68
C THR A 93 10.64 -9.97 3.54
N PRO A 94 11.11 -9.92 4.80
CA PRO A 94 11.08 -11.07 5.69
C PRO A 94 9.67 -11.64 5.82
N CYS A 95 9.55 -12.97 5.80
CA CYS A 95 8.29 -13.70 5.95
C CYS A 95 7.28 -13.58 4.79
N LEU A 96 7.61 -12.89 3.70
CA LEU A 96 6.78 -12.86 2.48
C LEU A 96 7.35 -13.77 1.39
N VAL A 97 6.47 -14.56 0.76
CA VAL A 97 6.83 -15.47 -0.33
C VAL A 97 7.24 -14.65 -1.56
N PRO A 98 8.45 -14.88 -2.12
CA PRO A 98 8.87 -14.25 -3.38
C PRO A 98 7.89 -14.61 -4.50
N GLY A 99 7.32 -13.60 -5.17
CA GLY A 99 6.41 -13.79 -6.32
C GLY A 99 5.03 -13.14 -6.18
N LEU A 100 4.58 -12.86 -4.95
CA LEU A 100 3.32 -12.16 -4.70
C LEU A 100 3.49 -10.65 -4.81
N ALA A 101 4.38 -10.04 -4.03
CA ALA A 101 4.78 -8.65 -4.25
C ALA A 101 5.69 -8.59 -5.49
N GLY A 102 5.46 -7.65 -6.40
CA GLY A 102 6.29 -7.49 -7.60
C GLY A 102 7.78 -7.37 -7.27
N SER A 103 8.63 -7.51 -8.30
CA SER A 103 10.12 -7.54 -8.27
C SER A 103 10.84 -6.40 -7.53
N TYR A 104 10.11 -5.49 -6.87
CA TYR A 104 10.66 -4.37 -6.13
C TYR A 104 11.29 -4.84 -4.81
N LEU A 105 12.61 -5.03 -4.84
CA LEU A 105 13.42 -5.24 -3.65
C LEU A 105 13.57 -3.92 -2.89
N CYS A 106 13.05 -3.88 -1.67
CA CYS A 106 12.97 -2.69 -0.83
C CYS A 106 13.91 -2.84 0.36
N SER A 107 14.71 -1.81 0.64
CA SER A 107 15.66 -1.85 1.77
C SER A 107 14.93 -1.92 3.12
N PRO A 108 15.55 -2.49 4.18
CA PRO A 108 14.98 -2.49 5.52
C PRO A 108 14.55 -1.09 6.00
N LEU A 109 15.37 -0.06 5.74
CA LEU A 109 15.06 1.31 6.13
C LEU A 109 13.84 1.86 5.40
N GLU A 110 13.76 1.65 4.09
CA GLU A 110 12.61 2.10 3.30
C GLU A 110 11.32 1.41 3.75
N ARG A 111 11.37 0.11 4.08
CA ARG A 111 10.21 -0.62 4.59
C ARG A 111 9.71 -0.08 5.94
N PHE A 112 10.64 0.24 6.85
CA PHE A 112 10.30 0.89 8.12
C PHE A 112 9.67 2.28 7.90
N LEU A 113 10.32 3.16 7.14
CA LEU A 113 9.84 4.52 6.90
C LEU A 113 8.50 4.52 6.15
N GLY A 114 8.35 3.67 5.14
CA GLY A 114 7.12 3.46 4.40
C GLY A 114 5.98 3.02 5.33
N SER A 115 6.21 2.02 6.17
CA SER A 115 5.23 1.55 7.16
C SER A 115 4.83 2.63 8.17
N VAL A 116 5.78 3.44 8.65
CA VAL A 116 5.51 4.57 9.57
C VAL A 116 4.66 5.64 8.90
N ILE A 117 4.99 6.01 7.66
CA ILE A 117 4.24 7.00 6.87
C ILE A 117 2.83 6.49 6.55
N MET A 118 2.69 5.23 6.13
CA MET A 118 1.38 4.60 5.88
C MET A 118 0.51 4.61 7.14
N ARG A 119 1.06 4.23 8.31
CA ARG A 119 0.34 4.32 9.59
C ARG A 119 -0.15 5.76 9.86
N ARG A 120 0.70 6.77 9.67
CA ARG A 120 0.32 8.18 9.86
C ARG A 120 -0.80 8.60 8.90
N HIS A 121 -0.78 8.13 7.66
CA HIS A 121 -1.84 8.41 6.69
C HIS A 121 -3.15 7.72 7.05
N LEU A 122 -3.10 6.46 7.50
CA LEU A 122 -4.27 5.69 7.89
C LEU A 122 -5.13 6.44 8.91
N GLN A 123 -4.50 7.03 9.94
CA GLN A 123 -5.22 7.80 10.95
C GLN A 123 -6.04 8.95 10.34
N ARG A 124 -5.47 9.68 9.37
CA ARG A 124 -6.18 10.78 8.68
C ARG A 124 -7.29 10.28 7.78
N ILE A 125 -7.06 9.16 7.07
CA ILE A 125 -8.07 8.56 6.20
C ILE A 125 -9.28 8.15 7.04
N ILE A 126 -9.08 7.45 8.16
CA ILE A 126 -10.18 7.00 9.03
C ILE A 126 -11.03 8.20 9.49
N GLN A 127 -10.43 9.34 9.83
CA GLN A 127 -11.15 10.55 10.25
C GLN A 127 -12.00 11.18 9.15
N GLN A 128 -11.71 10.89 7.88
CA GLN A 128 -12.43 11.43 6.72
C GLN A 128 -13.57 10.52 6.26
N GLU A 129 -13.60 9.27 6.72
CA GLU A 129 -14.58 8.26 6.28
C GLU A 129 -15.72 8.11 7.29
N ALA A 130 -16.95 8.38 6.84
CA ALA A 130 -18.14 8.34 7.71
C ALA A 130 -18.47 6.95 8.27
N ASN A 131 -18.11 5.88 7.54
CA ASN A 131 -18.42 4.49 7.92
C ASN A 131 -17.34 3.87 8.84
N LEU A 132 -16.36 4.66 9.28
CA LEU A 132 -15.28 4.23 10.14
C LEU A 132 -15.24 5.09 11.41
N SER A 133 -14.97 4.47 12.55
CA SER A 133 -14.81 5.18 13.81
C SER A 133 -13.47 4.81 14.47
N ILE A 134 -12.73 5.82 14.91
CA ILE A 134 -11.50 5.61 15.69
C ILE A 134 -11.88 5.05 17.06
N VAL A 135 -11.17 4.02 17.49
CA VAL A 135 -11.23 3.49 18.84
C VAL A 135 -9.98 3.98 19.58
N ASN A 136 -10.18 4.70 20.68
CA ASN A 136 -9.06 5.22 21.45
C ASN A 136 -8.20 4.06 21.97
N SER A 137 -6.89 4.17 21.72
CA SER A 137 -5.88 3.22 22.17
C SER A 137 -4.86 3.95 23.03
N ASN A 138 -4.51 3.38 24.18
CA ASN A 138 -3.42 3.87 25.01
C ASN A 138 -2.06 3.30 24.57
N GLU A 139 -2.03 2.39 23.58
CA GLU A 139 -0.80 1.79 23.07
C GLU A 139 -0.08 2.71 22.08
N PRO A 140 1.16 3.17 22.36
CA PRO A 140 1.90 4.04 21.47
C PRO A 140 2.15 3.39 20.11
N GLY A 141 1.82 4.12 19.04
CA GLY A 141 2.06 3.64 17.68
C GLY A 141 1.07 2.57 17.19
N VAL A 142 -0.05 2.40 17.88
CA VAL A 142 -1.15 1.51 17.47
C VAL A 142 -2.35 2.36 17.08
N ILE A 143 -2.93 2.06 15.92
CA ILE A 143 -4.19 2.63 15.49
C ILE A 143 -5.26 1.56 15.64
N MET A 144 -6.31 1.86 16.41
CA MET A 144 -7.51 1.04 16.45
C MET A 144 -8.67 1.81 15.83
N PHE A 145 -9.46 1.12 15.02
CA PHE A 145 -10.68 1.66 14.44
C PHE A 145 -11.67 0.53 14.20
N LYS A 146 -12.93 0.87 13.98
CA LYS A 146 -13.96 -0.11 13.69
C LYS A 146 -14.91 0.36 12.60
N THR A 147 -15.50 -0.61 11.94
CA THR A 147 -16.69 -0.49 11.10
C THR A 147 -17.87 -1.06 11.90
N ASP A 148 -19.06 -1.14 11.30
CA ASP A 148 -20.22 -1.79 11.94
C ASP A 148 -19.99 -3.29 12.23
N MET A 149 -19.05 -3.93 11.53
CA MET A 149 -18.89 -5.39 11.55
C MET A 149 -17.49 -5.84 11.96
N LEU A 150 -16.49 -4.97 11.84
CA LEU A 150 -15.08 -5.31 12.04
C LEU A 150 -14.42 -4.32 12.98
N LYS A 151 -13.62 -4.82 13.89
CA LYS A 151 -12.62 -4.06 14.65
C LYS A 151 -11.24 -4.35 14.08
N CYS A 152 -10.53 -3.28 13.80
CA CYS A 152 -9.23 -3.30 13.14
C CYS A 152 -8.17 -2.72 14.08
N ARG A 153 -7.05 -3.43 14.21
CA ARG A 153 -5.85 -2.96 14.93
C ARG A 153 -4.68 -2.93 13.96
N VAL A 154 -4.06 -1.78 13.80
CA VAL A 154 -2.91 -1.58 12.91
C VAL A 154 -1.69 -1.13 13.70
N ALA A 155 -0.59 -1.87 13.57
CA ALA A 155 0.66 -1.61 14.27
C ALA A 155 1.87 -2.08 13.45
N LEU A 156 3.05 -1.54 13.74
CA LEU A 156 4.29 -2.12 13.21
C LEU A 156 4.48 -3.54 13.75
N ASN A 157 4.94 -4.45 12.89
CA ASN A 157 5.29 -5.80 13.28
C ASN A 157 6.40 -5.75 14.35
N PRO A 158 6.14 -6.21 15.60
CA PRO A 158 7.10 -6.08 16.68
C PRO A 158 8.33 -7.00 16.50
N LYS A 159 8.26 -7.98 15.59
CA LYS A 159 9.37 -8.90 15.32
C LYS A 159 10.44 -8.28 14.43
N ASN A 160 10.06 -7.44 13.47
CA ASN A 160 10.99 -6.93 12.45
C ASN A 160 10.97 -5.40 12.28
N TYR A 161 9.96 -4.70 12.81
CA TYR A 161 9.72 -3.27 12.65
C TYR A 161 9.80 -2.77 11.19
N GLN A 162 9.45 -3.62 10.23
CA GLN A 162 9.58 -3.31 8.80
C GLN A 162 8.26 -3.45 8.05
N THR A 163 7.27 -4.16 8.61
CA THR A 163 5.94 -4.28 8.00
C THR A 163 4.88 -3.68 8.91
N LEU A 164 3.84 -3.12 8.30
CA LEU A 164 2.65 -2.68 9.00
C LEU A 164 1.62 -3.81 8.96
N GLN A 165 1.20 -4.28 10.14
CA GLN A 165 0.27 -5.38 10.27
C GLN A 165 -1.12 -4.87 10.60
N LEU A 166 -2.11 -5.43 9.91
CA LEU A 166 -3.51 -5.31 10.25
C LEU A 166 -3.93 -6.59 10.98
N LYS A 167 -4.63 -6.44 12.10
CA LYS A 167 -5.39 -7.50 12.76
C LYS A 167 -6.87 -7.14 12.69
N VAL A 168 -7.68 -8.07 12.21
CA VAL A 168 -9.12 -7.89 12.07
C VAL A 168 -9.86 -8.88 12.96
N THR A 169 -10.83 -8.37 13.73
CA THR A 169 -11.73 -9.18 14.55
C THR A 169 -13.17 -8.76 14.29
N PRO A 170 -14.14 -9.69 14.17
CA PRO A 170 -15.55 -9.32 14.09
C PRO A 170 -16.00 -8.55 15.35
N GLU A 171 -16.81 -7.50 15.21
CA GLU A 171 -17.42 -6.78 16.36
C GLU A 171 -18.58 -7.58 16.97
N ASN A 172 -19.21 -8.45 16.18
CA ASN A 172 -20.35 -9.30 16.54
C ASN A 172 -20.10 -10.74 16.08
N THR A 173 -20.98 -11.69 16.44
CA THR A 173 -21.02 -13.05 15.85
C THR A 173 -21.48 -13.02 14.38
N GLY A 174 -20.87 -12.14 13.59
CA GLY A 174 -21.13 -11.98 12.17
C GLY A 174 -20.61 -13.17 11.36
N PRO A 175 -20.91 -13.21 10.05
CA PRO A 175 -20.70 -14.40 9.20
C PRO A 175 -19.22 -14.68 8.86
N TRP A 176 -18.27 -13.96 9.44
CA TRP A 176 -16.85 -13.97 9.05
C TRP A 176 -16.16 -15.27 9.44
N SER A 177 -15.59 -15.96 8.46
CA SER A 177 -14.69 -17.07 8.74
C SER A 177 -13.30 -16.56 9.11
N GLN A 178 -12.54 -17.35 9.88
CA GLN A 178 -11.15 -17.02 10.19
C GLN A 178 -10.29 -16.90 8.91
N GLU A 179 -10.59 -17.70 7.89
CA GLU A 179 -9.89 -17.65 6.60
C GLU A 179 -10.11 -16.30 5.89
N GLU A 180 -11.35 -15.80 5.85
CA GLU A 180 -11.66 -14.50 5.25
C GLU A 180 -10.92 -13.35 5.95
N LEU A 181 -10.86 -13.40 7.28
CA LEU A 181 -10.10 -12.41 8.07
C LEU A 181 -8.60 -12.49 7.77
N GLN A 182 -8.03 -13.69 7.69
CA GLN A 182 -6.61 -13.88 7.34
C GLN A 182 -6.28 -13.38 5.93
N VAL A 183 -7.21 -13.55 4.97
CA VAL A 183 -7.06 -12.99 3.62
C VAL A 183 -6.99 -11.46 3.68
N LEU A 184 -7.88 -10.80 4.43
CA LEU A 184 -7.83 -9.33 4.61
C LEU A 184 -6.51 -8.87 5.22
N GLU A 185 -6.07 -9.54 6.30
CA GLU A 185 -4.83 -9.21 7.01
C GLU A 185 -3.61 -9.35 6.08
N LYS A 186 -3.51 -10.47 5.35
CA LYS A 186 -2.42 -10.73 4.42
C LYS A 186 -2.45 -9.82 3.20
N PHE A 187 -3.64 -9.51 2.68
CA PHE A 187 -3.80 -8.58 1.56
C PHE A 187 -3.35 -7.17 1.95
N PHE A 188 -3.72 -6.72 3.15
CA PHE A 188 -3.25 -5.44 3.68
C PHE A 188 -1.72 -5.40 3.76
N GLU A 189 -1.08 -6.38 4.39
CA GLU A 189 0.37 -6.39 4.59
C GLU A 189 1.14 -6.45 3.24
N THR A 190 0.64 -7.20 2.27
CA THR A 190 1.36 -7.49 1.01
C THR A 190 1.04 -6.55 -0.15
N ARG A 191 -0.21 -6.05 -0.24
CA ARG A 191 -0.71 -5.27 -1.38
C ARG A 191 -1.00 -3.82 -1.04
N VAL A 192 -1.29 -3.51 0.22
CA VAL A 192 -1.76 -2.19 0.64
C VAL A 192 -0.69 -1.39 1.36
N ALA A 193 -0.15 -1.97 2.43
CA ALA A 193 0.90 -1.39 3.26
C ALA A 193 2.28 -1.99 2.93
N GLY A 194 2.44 -2.52 1.72
CA GLY A 194 3.70 -2.99 1.16
C GLY A 194 4.25 -2.05 0.07
N PRO A 195 5.50 -2.27 -0.36
CA PRO A 195 6.07 -1.53 -1.47
C PRO A 195 5.32 -1.77 -2.80
N PRO A 196 5.17 -0.75 -3.65
CA PRO A 196 5.46 0.67 -3.39
C PRO A 196 4.41 1.28 -2.46
N PHE A 197 4.85 1.90 -1.36
CA PHE A 197 3.99 2.45 -0.30
C PHE A 197 3.15 3.64 -0.82
N LYS A 198 1.91 3.36 -1.23
CA LYS A 198 1.04 4.31 -1.93
C LYS A 198 -0.13 4.76 -1.06
N TYR A 199 -0.23 6.07 -0.82
CA TYR A 199 -1.33 6.68 -0.07
C TYR A 199 -2.71 6.31 -0.63
N ASN A 200 -2.90 6.40 -1.95
CA ASN A 200 -4.19 6.12 -2.57
C ASN A 200 -4.59 4.64 -2.48
N THR A 201 -3.63 3.71 -2.48
CA THR A 201 -3.89 2.29 -2.25
C THR A 201 -4.40 2.06 -0.82
N LEU A 202 -3.73 2.66 0.17
CA LEU A 202 -4.16 2.62 1.56
C LEU A 202 -5.56 3.23 1.75
N ASN A 203 -5.81 4.38 1.11
CA ASN A 203 -7.10 5.06 1.16
C ASN A 203 -8.22 4.19 0.57
N ALA A 204 -8.02 3.66 -0.64
CA ALA A 204 -8.97 2.77 -1.30
C ALA A 204 -9.31 1.52 -0.48
N PHE A 205 -8.30 0.86 0.10
CA PHE A 205 -8.52 -0.31 0.96
C PHE A 205 -9.29 0.07 2.23
N THR A 206 -8.92 1.19 2.86
CA THR A 206 -9.58 1.66 4.09
C THR A 206 -11.06 1.97 3.83
N LYS A 207 -11.39 2.61 2.71
CA LYS A 207 -12.77 2.81 2.23
C LYS A 207 -13.51 1.50 2.03
N LEU A 208 -12.84 0.52 1.41
CA LEU A 208 -13.40 -0.80 1.15
C LEU A 208 -13.77 -1.54 2.44
N LEU A 209 -13.01 -1.38 3.53
CA LEU A 209 -13.37 -1.95 4.84
C LEU A 209 -14.72 -1.44 5.36
N GLY A 210 -15.12 -0.23 4.99
CA GLY A 210 -16.41 0.38 5.32
C GLY A 210 -17.53 0.06 4.33
N ALA A 211 -17.32 -0.86 3.38
CA ALA A 211 -18.35 -1.31 2.45
C ALA A 211 -19.36 -2.26 3.15
N PRO A 212 -20.59 -2.39 2.62
CA PRO A 212 -21.53 -3.43 3.03
C PRO A 212 -20.88 -4.82 3.08
N THR A 213 -21.27 -5.62 4.07
CA THR A 213 -20.60 -6.90 4.39
C THR A 213 -20.57 -7.87 3.21
N ASN A 214 -21.66 -7.97 2.46
CA ASN A 214 -21.75 -8.84 1.28
C ASN A 214 -20.76 -8.41 0.17
N ILE A 215 -20.61 -7.10 -0.08
CA ILE A 215 -19.65 -6.55 -1.03
C ILE A 215 -18.21 -6.81 -0.58
N LEU A 216 -17.91 -6.50 0.69
CA LEU A 216 -16.56 -6.69 1.22
C LEU A 216 -16.14 -8.17 1.15
N ARG A 217 -17.04 -9.10 1.52
CA ARG A 217 -16.76 -10.54 1.43
C ARG A 217 -16.46 -11.01 0.02
N ASP A 218 -17.21 -10.53 -0.98
CA ASP A 218 -16.92 -10.87 -2.38
C ASP A 218 -15.57 -10.31 -2.83
N CYS A 219 -15.23 -9.10 -2.40
CA CYS A 219 -13.90 -8.54 -2.63
C CYS A 219 -12.80 -9.37 -1.95
N VAL A 220 -13.03 -9.86 -0.73
CA VAL A 220 -12.10 -10.77 -0.01
C VAL A 220 -11.89 -12.07 -0.79
N ARG A 221 -12.93 -12.63 -1.41
CA ARG A 221 -12.77 -13.82 -2.26
C ARG A 221 -11.92 -13.52 -3.51
N ILE A 222 -12.03 -12.34 -4.11
CA ILE A 222 -11.12 -11.91 -5.19
C ILE A 222 -9.68 -11.74 -4.67
N MET A 223 -9.50 -11.10 -3.50
CA MET A 223 -8.19 -10.97 -2.85
C MET A 223 -7.56 -12.33 -2.58
N LYS A 224 -8.35 -13.34 -2.20
CA LYS A 224 -7.89 -14.72 -2.01
C LYS A 224 -7.34 -15.30 -3.32
N LEU A 225 -8.02 -15.12 -4.45
CA LEU A 225 -7.54 -15.57 -5.76
C LEU A 225 -6.22 -14.88 -6.15
N GLU A 226 -6.06 -13.60 -5.83
CA GLU A 226 -4.81 -12.87 -6.06
C GLU A 226 -3.66 -13.35 -5.14
N LEU A 227 -3.97 -13.67 -3.88
CA LEU A 227 -2.97 -14.07 -2.88
C LEU A 227 -2.56 -15.55 -2.99
N PHE A 228 -3.42 -16.40 -3.56
CA PHE A 228 -3.22 -17.84 -3.63
C PHE A 228 -3.60 -18.37 -5.02
N PRO A 229 -2.89 -17.96 -6.08
CA PRO A 229 -3.23 -18.33 -7.45
C PRO A 229 -3.26 -19.86 -7.65
N ASP A 230 -2.42 -20.62 -6.95
CA ASP A 230 -2.36 -22.08 -7.08
C ASP A 230 -3.68 -22.77 -6.70
N GLN A 231 -4.47 -22.19 -5.79
CA GLN A 231 -5.78 -22.72 -5.40
C GLN A 231 -6.83 -22.58 -6.52
N ALA A 232 -6.56 -21.72 -7.51
CA ALA A 232 -7.45 -21.48 -8.63
C ALA A 232 -7.06 -22.26 -9.89
N GLY A 233 -6.44 -23.43 -9.74
CA GLY A 233 -5.83 -24.22 -10.84
C GLY A 233 -6.73 -24.49 -12.05
N GLN A 234 -8.07 -24.45 -11.89
CA GLN A 234 -9.04 -24.64 -12.97
C GLN A 234 -9.32 -23.37 -13.79
N LEU A 235 -8.92 -22.18 -13.31
CA LEU A 235 -9.16 -20.92 -13.99
C LEU A 235 -8.09 -20.64 -15.05
N LYS A 236 -8.51 -19.98 -16.14
CA LYS A 236 -7.62 -19.62 -17.27
C LYS A 236 -6.83 -18.34 -17.03
N TRP A 237 -7.19 -17.59 -16.00
CA TRP A 237 -6.64 -16.26 -15.70
C TRP A 237 -6.24 -16.15 -14.24
N ASN A 238 -5.15 -15.44 -13.97
CA ASN A 238 -4.86 -14.84 -12.67
C ASN A 238 -5.55 -13.49 -12.58
N VAL A 239 -5.97 -13.11 -11.38
CA VAL A 239 -6.59 -11.81 -11.10
C VAL A 239 -5.73 -11.01 -10.15
N GLN A 240 -5.67 -9.70 -10.40
CA GLN A 240 -5.16 -8.71 -9.47
C GLN A 240 -6.25 -7.64 -9.26
N PHE A 241 -6.58 -7.39 -8.00
CA PHE A 241 -7.58 -6.42 -7.56
C PHE A 241 -6.94 -5.04 -7.45
N CYS A 242 -7.16 -4.19 -8.45
CA CYS A 242 -6.53 -2.88 -8.53
C CYS A 242 -7.26 -1.86 -7.66
N LEU A 243 -6.66 -1.50 -6.53
CA LEU A 243 -7.16 -0.45 -5.63
C LEU A 243 -6.98 0.98 -6.18
N THR A 244 -6.14 1.15 -7.20
CA THR A 244 -5.94 2.39 -7.93
C THR A 244 -6.01 2.15 -9.43
N ILE A 245 -6.35 3.17 -10.21
CA ILE A 245 -6.40 3.09 -11.68
C ILE A 245 -5.01 2.74 -12.23
N PRO A 246 -4.84 1.61 -12.94
CA PRO A 246 -3.53 1.24 -13.49
C PRO A 246 -3.14 2.13 -14.68
N PRO A 247 -1.84 2.31 -15.00
CA PRO A 247 -1.40 3.14 -16.12
C PRO A 247 -1.97 2.73 -17.49
N SER A 248 -2.19 1.42 -17.68
CA SER A 248 -2.76 0.86 -18.91
C SER A 248 -4.30 0.86 -18.94
N ALA A 249 -4.95 1.47 -17.95
CA ALA A 249 -6.41 1.59 -17.91
C ALA A 249 -6.92 2.59 -18.97
N PRO A 250 -8.17 2.44 -19.43
CA PRO A 250 -8.85 3.48 -20.18
C PRO A 250 -8.83 4.83 -19.42
N PRO A 251 -8.74 5.98 -20.12
CA PRO A 251 -8.50 7.29 -19.52
C PRO A 251 -9.77 7.89 -18.88
N ILE A 252 -10.32 7.24 -17.84
CA ILE A 252 -11.42 7.79 -17.03
C ILE A 252 -10.90 8.88 -16.08
N ALA A 253 -9.73 8.64 -15.51
CA ALA A 253 -9.02 9.54 -14.61
C ALA A 253 -7.52 9.19 -14.61
N PRO A 254 -6.65 10.07 -14.08
CA PRO A 254 -5.22 9.83 -14.09
C PRO A 254 -4.83 8.53 -13.38
N PRO A 255 -3.82 7.80 -13.88
CA PRO A 255 -3.27 6.62 -13.20
C PRO A 255 -2.89 6.91 -11.75
N GLY A 256 -3.10 5.94 -10.86
CA GLY A 256 -2.85 6.06 -9.42
C GLY A 256 -3.98 6.75 -8.64
N THR A 257 -5.02 7.26 -9.30
CA THR A 257 -6.27 7.69 -8.64
C THR A 257 -6.96 6.49 -7.97
N ILE A 258 -7.65 6.70 -6.85
CA ILE A 258 -8.43 5.66 -6.17
C ILE A 258 -9.42 5.04 -7.14
N ALA A 259 -9.36 3.70 -7.28
CA ALA A 259 -10.22 2.95 -8.19
C ALA A 259 -11.49 2.43 -7.51
N VAL A 260 -11.53 2.36 -6.18
CA VAL A 260 -12.69 1.89 -5.40
C VAL A 260 -13.54 3.09 -4.97
N VAL A 261 -14.64 3.32 -5.68
CA VAL A 261 -15.59 4.41 -5.38
C VAL A 261 -16.90 3.80 -4.91
N LEU A 262 -17.20 3.88 -3.62
CA LEU A 262 -18.42 3.33 -3.01
C LEU A 262 -19.47 4.43 -2.84
N LYS A 263 -20.40 4.53 -3.79
CA LYS A 263 -21.58 5.41 -3.69
C LYS A 263 -22.85 4.59 -3.94
N SER A 264 -23.69 4.98 -4.90
CA SER A 264 -24.78 4.14 -5.42
C SER A 264 -24.27 2.98 -6.30
N LYS A 265 -23.09 3.16 -6.88
CA LYS A 265 -22.36 2.13 -7.62
C LYS A 265 -20.95 2.01 -7.08
N MET A 266 -20.38 0.83 -7.22
CA MET A 266 -18.97 0.53 -6.97
C MET A 266 -18.25 0.36 -8.30
N LEU A 267 -17.40 1.32 -8.66
CA LEU A 267 -16.39 1.13 -9.71
C LEU A 267 -15.16 0.49 -9.09
N PHE A 268 -14.52 -0.44 -9.79
CA PHE A 268 -13.20 -0.98 -9.49
C PHE A 268 -12.55 -1.55 -10.75
N PHE A 269 -11.25 -1.86 -10.67
CA PHE A 269 -10.49 -2.40 -11.80
C PHE A 269 -9.88 -3.74 -11.43
N LEU A 270 -9.87 -4.64 -12.40
CA LEU A 270 -9.17 -5.91 -12.33
C LEU A 270 -8.10 -5.95 -13.40
N GLN A 271 -6.92 -6.43 -13.06
CA GLN A 271 -5.95 -6.88 -14.05
C GLN A 271 -6.03 -8.40 -14.15
N LEU A 272 -6.35 -8.89 -15.34
CA LEU A 272 -6.40 -10.32 -15.64
C LEU A 272 -5.17 -10.70 -16.44
N THR A 273 -4.41 -11.68 -15.96
CA THR A 273 -3.22 -12.18 -16.66
C THR A 273 -3.43 -13.65 -17.02
N GLN A 274 -3.35 -13.97 -18.30
CA GLN A 274 -3.62 -15.30 -18.82
C GLN A 274 -2.64 -16.31 -18.24
N ARG A 275 -3.14 -17.47 -17.83
CA ARG A 275 -2.30 -18.61 -17.47
C ARG A 275 -1.91 -19.35 -18.74
N LEU A 276 -0.62 -19.44 -19.00
CA LEU A 276 -0.09 -20.18 -20.12
C LEU A 276 0.60 -21.46 -19.60
N PRO A 277 0.30 -22.64 -20.19
CA PRO A 277 0.99 -23.88 -19.85
C PRO A 277 2.43 -23.94 -20.41
N VAL A 278 2.79 -23.02 -21.31
CA VAL A 278 4.06 -22.98 -22.03
C VAL A 278 4.81 -21.68 -21.70
N PRO A 279 6.16 -21.64 -21.72
CA PRO A 279 6.93 -20.42 -21.50
C PRO A 279 6.73 -19.43 -22.67
N GLN A 280 5.67 -18.64 -22.59
CA GLN A 280 5.37 -17.51 -23.46
C GLN A 280 4.97 -16.32 -22.59
N ASP A 281 5.11 -15.11 -23.14
CA ASP A 281 4.69 -13.90 -22.43
C ASP A 281 3.16 -13.93 -22.22
N PRO A 282 2.68 -13.92 -20.96
CA PRO A 282 1.26 -14.01 -20.69
C PRO A 282 0.54 -12.73 -21.12
N VAL A 283 -0.59 -12.89 -21.80
CA VAL A 283 -1.47 -11.76 -22.16
C VAL A 283 -2.08 -11.19 -20.88
N SER A 284 -2.05 -9.86 -20.73
CA SER A 284 -2.68 -9.17 -19.61
C SER A 284 -3.67 -8.12 -20.12
N ILE A 285 -4.85 -8.06 -19.50
CA ILE A 285 -5.88 -7.07 -19.81
C ILE A 285 -6.37 -6.36 -18.55
N ILE A 286 -6.77 -5.11 -18.70
CA ILE A 286 -7.42 -4.33 -17.63
C ILE A 286 -8.93 -4.32 -17.87
N VAL A 287 -9.67 -4.76 -16.85
CA VAL A 287 -11.13 -4.85 -16.87
C VAL A 287 -11.71 -3.88 -15.84
N PRO A 288 -12.35 -2.78 -16.29
CA PRO A 288 -13.12 -1.91 -15.40
C PRO A 288 -14.50 -2.51 -15.14
N ILE A 289 -14.84 -2.69 -13.86
CA ILE A 289 -16.08 -3.32 -13.41
C ILE A 289 -16.91 -2.30 -12.62
N VAL A 290 -18.21 -2.28 -12.88
CA VAL A 290 -19.20 -1.55 -12.10
C VAL A 290 -20.15 -2.55 -11.44
N TYR A 291 -20.27 -2.47 -10.12
CA TYR A 291 -21.34 -3.12 -9.37
C TYR A 291 -22.38 -2.07 -8.98
N ASP A 292 -23.62 -2.31 -9.37
CA ASP A 292 -24.73 -1.42 -9.07
C ASP A 292 -25.45 -1.92 -7.82
N MET A 293 -25.40 -1.15 -6.73
CA MET A 293 -25.91 -1.58 -5.43
C MET A 293 -27.45 -1.60 -5.37
N ALA A 294 -28.13 -0.86 -6.25
CA ALA A 294 -29.58 -0.85 -6.31
C ALA A 294 -30.12 -2.08 -7.03
N THR A 295 -29.45 -2.49 -8.12
CA THR A 295 -29.86 -3.65 -8.91
C THR A 295 -29.18 -4.95 -8.47
N GLY A 296 -28.07 -4.90 -7.74
CA GLY A 296 -27.27 -6.06 -7.36
C GLY A 296 -26.49 -6.69 -8.53
N LEU A 297 -26.39 -6.02 -9.67
CA LEU A 297 -25.75 -6.54 -10.89
C LEU A 297 -24.31 -6.03 -11.05
N THR A 298 -23.47 -6.91 -11.59
CA THR A 298 -22.07 -6.61 -11.95
C THR A 298 -21.95 -6.53 -13.47
N GLN A 299 -21.35 -5.46 -13.97
CA GLN A 299 -21.21 -5.16 -15.40
C GLN A 299 -19.84 -4.58 -15.71
N GLN A 300 -19.44 -4.60 -16.98
CA GLN A 300 -18.27 -3.84 -17.39
C GLN A 300 -18.61 -2.35 -17.42
N ALA A 301 -17.69 -1.50 -16.97
CA ALA A 301 -17.87 -0.05 -17.08
C ALA A 301 -17.91 0.36 -18.56
N ASP A 302 -18.90 1.18 -18.92
CA ASP A 302 -18.91 1.85 -20.21
C ASP A 302 -17.98 3.05 -20.16
N ILE A 303 -16.90 2.99 -20.94
CA ILE A 303 -15.86 4.03 -20.97
C ILE A 303 -15.60 4.34 -22.44
N PRO A 304 -15.65 5.63 -22.84
CA PRO A 304 -15.33 6.03 -24.20
C PRO A 304 -13.94 5.51 -24.60
N ARG A 305 -13.88 4.60 -25.58
CA ARG A 305 -12.63 3.93 -25.98
C ARG A 305 -12.00 4.63 -27.19
N GLN A 306 -10.68 4.75 -27.18
CA GLN A 306 -9.92 5.01 -28.40
C GLN A 306 -9.74 3.71 -29.19
N HIS A 307 -9.86 3.80 -30.51
CA HIS A 307 -9.94 2.68 -31.45
C HIS A 307 -8.63 1.88 -31.42
N SER A 308 -8.57 0.83 -30.61
CA SER A 308 -7.38 -0.01 -30.43
C SER A 308 -7.79 -1.47 -30.23
N SER A 309 -6.84 -2.40 -30.37
CA SER A 309 -6.99 -3.85 -30.22
C SER A 309 -7.61 -4.29 -28.88
N SER A 310 -7.61 -3.41 -27.86
CA SER A 310 -8.32 -3.58 -26.58
C SER A 310 -9.85 -3.71 -26.74
N GLY A 311 -10.42 -3.19 -27.83
CA GLY A 311 -11.87 -3.22 -28.09
C GLY A 311 -12.48 -4.62 -28.15
N ALA A 312 -11.79 -5.57 -28.79
CA ALA A 312 -12.29 -6.94 -28.93
C ALA A 312 -12.35 -7.68 -27.58
N ALA A 313 -11.28 -7.56 -26.77
CA ALA A 313 -11.25 -8.14 -25.42
C ALA A 313 -12.35 -7.55 -24.54
N ALA A 314 -12.56 -6.23 -24.62
CA ALA A 314 -13.62 -5.57 -23.87
C ALA A 314 -15.02 -6.05 -24.30
N LEU A 315 -15.29 -6.21 -25.60
CA LEU A 315 -16.58 -6.75 -26.05
C LEU A 315 -16.82 -8.17 -25.52
N MET A 316 -15.80 -9.04 -25.51
CA MET A 316 -15.93 -10.38 -24.93
C MET A 316 -16.24 -10.35 -23.43
N VAL A 317 -15.54 -9.50 -22.67
CA VAL A 317 -15.82 -9.28 -21.25
C VAL A 317 -17.28 -8.86 -21.05
N SER A 318 -17.73 -7.84 -21.79
CA SER A 318 -19.11 -7.34 -21.72
C SER A 318 -20.13 -8.44 -22.02
N ASN A 319 -19.87 -9.27 -23.04
CA ASN A 319 -20.77 -10.36 -23.42
C ASN A 319 -20.87 -11.45 -22.35
N ILE A 320 -19.75 -11.83 -21.73
CA ILE A 320 -19.74 -12.81 -20.64
C ILE A 320 -20.54 -12.30 -19.44
N LEU A 321 -20.28 -11.05 -19.02
CA LEU A 321 -20.99 -10.45 -17.88
C LEU A 321 -22.48 -10.25 -18.16
N LYS A 322 -22.84 -9.86 -19.39
CA LYS A 322 -24.25 -9.75 -19.79
C LYS A 322 -24.96 -11.09 -19.74
N ARG A 323 -24.37 -12.14 -20.33
CA ARG A 323 -24.91 -13.51 -20.27
C ARG A 323 -25.02 -14.02 -18.83
N PHE A 324 -24.04 -13.72 -17.98
CA PHE A 324 -24.09 -14.08 -16.57
C PHE A 324 -25.31 -13.47 -15.88
N ASN A 325 -25.57 -12.17 -16.10
CA ASN A 325 -26.71 -11.45 -15.52
C ASN A 325 -28.07 -11.97 -16.05
N GLU A 326 -28.13 -12.45 -17.30
CA GLU A 326 -29.34 -13.08 -17.87
C GLU A 326 -29.66 -14.42 -17.19
N LEU A 327 -28.65 -15.18 -16.80
CA LEU A 327 -28.81 -16.49 -16.15
C LEU A 327 -28.95 -16.39 -14.62
N HIS A 328 -28.44 -15.31 -14.02
CA HIS A 328 -28.42 -15.10 -12.57
C HIS A 328 -29.10 -13.77 -12.24
N PRO A 329 -30.44 -13.71 -12.26
CA PRO A 329 -31.16 -12.49 -11.88
C PRO A 329 -30.84 -12.15 -10.43
N ALA A 330 -30.70 -10.84 -10.16
CA ALA A 330 -30.32 -10.37 -8.83
C ALA A 330 -31.36 -10.77 -7.78
N ARG A 331 -30.87 -11.37 -6.70
CA ARG A 331 -31.66 -11.72 -5.52
C ARG A 331 -31.37 -10.75 -4.38
N GLN A 332 -32.37 -10.49 -3.55
CA GLN A 332 -32.19 -9.60 -2.41
C GLN A 332 -31.12 -10.14 -1.46
N GLY A 333 -30.15 -9.28 -1.11
CA GLY A 333 -29.04 -9.61 -0.20
C GLY A 333 -27.85 -10.31 -0.85
N GLU A 334 -27.97 -10.78 -2.10
CA GLU A 334 -26.85 -11.40 -2.82
C GLU A 334 -25.94 -10.35 -3.47
N CYS A 335 -24.62 -10.60 -3.40
CA CYS A 335 -23.63 -9.85 -4.15
C CYS A 335 -23.14 -10.71 -5.31
N THR A 336 -23.10 -10.14 -6.51
CA THR A 336 -22.71 -10.86 -7.73
C THR A 336 -21.25 -10.65 -8.10
N ILE A 337 -20.53 -9.78 -7.39
CA ILE A 337 -19.16 -9.35 -7.74
C ILE A 337 -18.25 -10.56 -7.92
N PHE A 338 -18.17 -11.43 -6.91
CA PHE A 338 -17.23 -12.56 -6.97
C PHE A 338 -17.65 -13.56 -8.04
N ALA A 339 -18.93 -13.91 -8.11
CA ALA A 339 -19.45 -14.88 -9.07
C ALA A 339 -19.23 -14.42 -10.53
N SER A 340 -19.48 -13.14 -10.82
CA SER A 340 -19.21 -12.55 -12.13
C SER A 340 -17.73 -12.54 -12.49
N VAL A 341 -16.84 -12.25 -11.53
CA VAL A 341 -15.39 -12.28 -11.75
C VAL A 341 -14.89 -13.71 -11.96
N HIS A 342 -15.39 -14.67 -11.19
CA HIS A 342 -15.06 -16.07 -11.36
C HIS A 342 -15.52 -16.60 -12.73
N GLU A 343 -16.74 -16.28 -13.16
CA GLU A 343 -17.27 -16.62 -14.48
C GLU A 343 -16.39 -16.04 -15.59
N LEU A 344 -15.96 -14.79 -15.44
CA LEU A 344 -15.05 -14.15 -16.38
C LEU A 344 -13.70 -14.88 -16.46
N MET A 345 -13.10 -15.23 -15.32
CA MET A 345 -11.82 -15.94 -15.27
C MET A 345 -11.90 -17.38 -15.80
N ALA A 346 -13.07 -18.01 -15.77
CA ALA A 346 -13.28 -19.36 -16.30
C ALA A 346 -13.51 -19.35 -17.82
N ASN A 347 -14.23 -18.35 -18.34
CA ASN A 347 -14.77 -18.38 -19.70
C ASN A 347 -14.09 -17.43 -20.68
N LEU A 348 -13.36 -16.41 -20.21
CA LEU A 348 -12.68 -15.48 -21.10
C LEU A 348 -11.61 -16.19 -21.94
N THR A 349 -11.73 -16.09 -23.26
CA THR A 349 -10.77 -16.61 -24.23
C THR A 349 -10.46 -15.52 -25.24
N LEU A 350 -9.22 -15.03 -25.25
CA LEU A 350 -8.77 -14.07 -26.25
C LEU A 350 -8.13 -14.81 -27.43
N PRO A 351 -8.35 -14.35 -28.67
CA PRO A 351 -7.65 -14.90 -29.82
C PRO A 351 -6.14 -14.69 -29.65
N PRO A 352 -5.30 -15.64 -30.13
CA PRO A 352 -3.85 -15.48 -30.09
C PRO A 352 -3.48 -14.20 -30.84
N CYS A 353 -2.68 -13.34 -30.20
CA CYS A 353 -2.22 -12.11 -30.83
C CYS A 353 -1.31 -12.49 -32.01
N THR A 354 -1.80 -12.42 -33.24
CA THR A 354 -0.95 -12.45 -34.44
C THR A 354 -0.07 -11.21 -34.37
N ARG A 355 1.21 -11.38 -34.04
CA ARG A 355 2.20 -10.31 -34.23
C ARG A 355 2.22 -10.03 -35.74
N GLN A 356 1.81 -8.83 -36.14
CA GLN A 356 2.21 -8.27 -37.43
C GLN A 356 3.54 -7.56 -37.24
#